data_AF-A0A6J5H1T8-F1
#
_entry.id   AF-A0A6J5H1T8-F1
#
_cell.length_a   1.000
_cell.length_b   1.000
_cell.length_c   1.000
_cell.angle_alpha   90.00
_cell.angle_beta   90.00
_cell.angle_gamma   90.00
#
_symmetry.space_group_name_H-M   'P 1'
#
loop_
_entity.id
_entity.type
_entity.pdbx_description
1 polymer ?
#
loop_
_entity_poly.entity_id
_entity_poly.type
_entity_poly.pdbx_seq_one_letter_code
_entity_poly.pdbx_strand_id
1 'polypeptide(L)'
;MNLHVSWNGKWFGHPHGSEMNFSFGELIAHAAKTRKLSAGTIIGSGTVSNAARAIGSACIAERRVIEMIDNGAASTRFMNFGDRVSMEARFQEDAPGPFGVIDQQVWRAGSDQRATRDK
;
A
#
# COMPACT_ATOMS: atom_id res chain seq x y z
N MET A 1 -7.54 6.51 11.53
CA MET A 1 -7.50 5.05 11.32
C MET A 1 -6.07 4.66 11.01
N ASN A 2 -5.59 3.58 11.62
CA ASN A 2 -4.28 2.99 11.33
C ASN A 2 -4.42 1.99 10.18
N LEU A 3 -3.47 1.98 9.24
CA LEU A 3 -3.38 0.98 8.19
C LEU A 3 -2.37 -0.10 8.62
N HIS A 4 -2.85 -1.20 9.19
CA HIS A 4 -2.01 -2.31 9.63
C HIS A 4 -1.53 -3.08 8.40
N VAL A 5 -0.21 -3.16 8.23
CA VAL A 5 0.44 -3.88 7.14
C VAL A 5 1.34 -4.96 7.73
N SER A 6 1.15 -6.19 7.27
CA SER A 6 2.07 -7.30 7.54
C SER A 6 2.59 -7.90 6.24
N TRP A 7 3.84 -8.35 6.29
CA TRP A 7 4.51 -9.04 5.20
C TRP A 7 5.08 -10.36 5.73
N ASN A 8 4.65 -11.48 5.14
CA ASN A 8 4.94 -12.84 5.57
C ASN A 8 4.60 -13.08 7.06
N GLY A 9 3.46 -12.54 7.49
CA GLY A 9 2.99 -12.62 8.88
C GLY A 9 3.76 -11.74 9.87
N LYS A 10 4.78 -10.99 9.41
CA LYS A 10 5.54 -10.07 10.26
C LYS A 10 5.03 -8.66 10.08
N TRP A 11 4.99 -7.91 11.19
CA TRP A 11 4.64 -6.50 11.17
C TRP A 11 5.57 -5.72 10.23
N PHE A 12 4.97 -4.90 9.37
CA PHE A 12 5.69 -4.02 8.44
C PHE A 12 5.42 -2.55 8.78
N GLY A 13 4.20 -2.21 9.18
CA GLY A 13 3.83 -0.91 9.70
C GLY A 13 2.36 -0.80 10.07
N HIS A 14 2.00 0.30 10.73
CA HIS A 14 0.63 0.68 11.05
C HIS A 14 0.39 2.19 10.91
N PRO A 15 0.79 2.81 9.77
CA PRO A 15 0.71 4.24 9.60
C PRO A 15 -0.72 4.79 9.72
N HIS A 16 -0.86 5.98 10.33
CA HIS A 16 -2.14 6.64 10.56
C HIS A 16 -2.50 7.58 9.40
N GLY A 17 -3.68 7.38 8.80
CA GLY A 17 -4.13 8.11 7.61
C GLY A 17 -4.34 9.62 7.79
N SER A 18 -4.39 10.14 9.02
CA SER A 18 -4.55 11.60 9.23
C SER A 18 -3.30 12.42 8.91
N GLU A 19 -2.13 11.79 8.75
CA GLU A 19 -0.90 12.50 8.34
C GLU A 19 -0.81 12.68 6.82
N MET A 20 -1.88 12.39 6.06
CA MET A 20 -1.95 12.77 4.66
C MET A 20 -1.80 14.30 4.49
N ASN A 21 -0.82 14.72 3.69
CA ASN A 21 -0.55 16.14 3.43
C ASN A 21 -1.69 16.86 2.70
N PHE A 22 -2.49 16.13 1.91
CA PHE A 22 -3.61 16.66 1.15
C PHE A 22 -4.85 15.83 1.43
N SER A 23 -5.96 16.51 1.69
CA SER A 23 -7.28 15.87 1.80
C SER A 23 -7.75 15.31 0.46
N PHE A 24 -8.69 14.35 0.49
CA PHE A 24 -9.33 13.86 -0.74
C PHE A 24 -10.02 14.98 -1.54
N GLY A 25 -10.56 16.01 -0.87
CA GLY A 25 -11.15 17.17 -1.53
C GLY A 25 -10.12 17.93 -2.38
N GLU A 26 -8.92 18.15 -1.84
CA GLU A 26 -7.82 18.80 -2.57
C GLU A 26 -7.30 17.93 -3.72
N LEU A 27 -7.17 16.61 -3.52
CA LEU A 27 -6.77 15.68 -4.57
C LEU A 27 -7.79 15.65 -5.72
N ILE A 28 -9.08 15.63 -5.41
CA ILE A 28 -10.17 15.69 -6.40
C ILE A 28 -10.12 17.03 -7.14
N ALA A 29 -10.03 18.15 -6.43
CA ALA A 29 -9.97 19.49 -7.03
C ALA A 29 -8.75 19.63 -7.95
N HIS A 30 -7.59 19.13 -7.53
CA HIS A 30 -6.38 19.12 -8.35
C HIS A 30 -6.55 18.27 -9.61
N ALA A 31 -7.05 17.03 -9.47
CA ALA A 31 -7.26 16.14 -10.60
C ALA A 31 -8.31 16.68 -11.60
N ALA A 32 -9.35 17.35 -11.10
CA ALA A 32 -10.41 17.94 -11.91
C ALA A 32 -10.01 19.24 -12.62
N LYS A 33 -8.88 19.86 -12.24
CA LYS A 33 -8.42 21.15 -12.79
C LYS A 33 -8.23 21.12 -14.31
N THR A 34 -7.80 20.00 -14.87
CA THR A 34 -7.43 19.88 -16.29
C THR A 34 -8.17 18.76 -17.03
N ARG A 35 -9.03 18.00 -16.34
CA ARG A 35 -9.80 16.90 -16.93
C ARG A 35 -11.11 16.66 -16.17
N LYS A 36 -12.11 16.13 -16.86
CA LYS A 36 -13.37 15.70 -16.23
C LYS A 36 -13.14 14.40 -15.46
N LEU A 37 -13.75 14.28 -14.27
CA LEU A 37 -13.81 13.04 -13.50
C LEU A 37 -15.24 12.50 -13.62
N SER A 38 -15.41 11.30 -14.19
CA SER A 38 -16.72 10.68 -14.35
C SER A 38 -17.08 9.80 -13.15
N ALA A 39 -18.36 9.44 -13.03
CA ALA A 39 -18.80 8.43 -12.07
C ALA A 39 -17.96 7.15 -12.22
N GLY A 40 -17.54 6.57 -11.09
CA GLY A 40 -16.65 5.42 -11.04
C GLY A 40 -15.15 5.75 -11.03
N THR A 41 -14.76 7.03 -11.10
CA THR A 41 -13.34 7.42 -10.94
C THR A 41 -12.83 7.05 -9.53
N ILE A 42 -11.69 6.36 -9.45
CA ILE A 42 -11.00 6.05 -8.18
C ILE A 42 -9.87 7.06 -7.98
N ILE A 43 -9.87 7.74 -6.85
CA ILE A 43 -8.79 8.62 -6.40
C ILE A 43 -8.05 7.94 -5.25
N GLY A 44 -6.78 7.64 -5.45
CA GLY A 44 -5.91 7.12 -4.40
C GLY A 44 -5.29 8.25 -3.59
N SER A 45 -5.14 8.04 -2.28
CA SER A 45 -4.39 8.93 -1.39
C SER A 45 -2.89 8.99 -1.69
N GLY A 46 -2.37 7.99 -2.40
CA GLY A 46 -0.96 7.61 -2.32
C GLY A 46 -0.71 6.70 -1.12
N THR A 47 0.56 6.31 -0.92
CA THR A 47 0.98 5.50 0.23
C THR A 47 0.75 6.26 1.53
N VAL A 48 0.12 5.61 2.52
CA VAL A 48 -0.02 6.18 3.86
C VAL A 48 1.33 6.12 4.56
N SER A 49 1.87 7.27 4.95
CA SER A 49 3.14 7.41 5.65
C SER A 49 3.02 8.38 6.82
N ASN A 50 3.89 8.21 7.82
CA ASN A 50 3.97 9.07 8.99
C ASN A 50 5.43 9.46 9.22
N ALA A 51 5.66 10.61 9.85
CA ALA A 51 7.01 11.10 10.12
C ALA A 51 7.77 10.18 11.10
N ALA A 52 7.07 9.61 12.09
CA ALA A 52 7.65 8.76 13.11
C ALA A 52 8.04 7.38 12.57
N ARG A 53 9.34 7.11 12.49
CA ARG A 53 9.92 5.83 12.00
C ARG A 53 9.40 4.59 12.73
N ALA A 54 9.11 4.72 14.03
CA ALA A 54 8.67 3.63 14.89
C ALA A 54 7.31 3.02 14.47
N ILE A 55 6.50 3.76 13.70
CA ILE A 55 5.20 3.30 13.20
C ILE A 55 5.35 2.31 12.03
N GLY A 56 6.57 2.17 11.49
CA GLY A 56 6.87 1.29 10.36
C GLY A 56 6.54 1.95 9.01
N SER A 57 6.19 1.14 8.02
CA SER A 57 5.97 1.61 6.64
C SER A 57 4.77 0.90 6.02
N ALA A 58 4.07 1.55 5.08
CA ALA A 58 3.12 0.87 4.19
C ALA A 58 3.73 0.57 2.81
N CYS A 59 4.94 1.03 2.55
CA CYS A 59 5.62 0.91 1.26
C CYS A 59 7.06 0.38 1.42
N ILE A 60 7.43 -0.60 0.58
CA ILE A 60 8.80 -1.13 0.54
C ILE A 60 9.79 -0.08 0.03
N ALA A 61 9.41 0.69 -1.00
CA ALA A 61 10.27 1.72 -1.55
C ALA A 61 10.59 2.79 -0.48
N GLU A 62 9.58 3.19 0.30
CA GLU A 62 9.78 4.09 1.45
C GLU A 62 10.75 3.49 2.47
N ARG A 63 10.51 2.26 2.95
CA ARG A 63 11.40 1.60 3.91
C ARG A 63 12.85 1.57 3.43
N ARG A 64 13.05 1.23 2.15
CA ARG A 64 14.38 1.19 1.53
C ARG A 64 15.05 2.57 1.48
N VAL A 65 14.30 3.64 1.17
CA VAL A 65 14.84 5.01 1.19
C VAL A 65 15.26 5.40 2.60
N ILE A 66 14.47 5.05 3.61
CA ILE A 66 14.81 5.29 5.02
C ILE A 66 16.13 4.59 5.38
N GLU A 67 16.27 3.32 5.02
CA GLU A 67 17.50 2.55 5.26
C GLU A 67 18.72 3.14 4.56
N MET A 68 18.56 3.67 3.34
CA MET A 68 19.64 4.36 2.64
C MET A 68 20.07 5.65 3.35
N ILE A 69 19.11 6.42 3.86
CA ILE A 69 19.38 7.66 4.62
C ILE A 69 20.09 7.31 5.93
N ASP A 70 19.61 6.30 6.65
CA ASP A 70 20.08 5.99 8.01
C ASP A 70 21.39 5.17 8.00
N ASN A 71 21.54 4.24 7.05
CA ASN A 71 22.61 3.24 7.05
C ASN A 71 23.47 3.25 5.76
N GLY A 72 23.19 4.14 4.82
CA GLY A 72 23.91 4.24 3.53
C GLY A 72 23.53 3.19 2.48
N ALA A 73 22.72 2.19 2.82
CA ALA A 73 22.26 1.16 1.90
C ALA A 73 20.90 0.57 2.31
N ALA A 74 20.10 0.16 1.32
CA ALA A 74 18.83 -0.53 1.56
C ALA A 74 19.03 -2.04 1.74
N SER A 75 18.62 -2.56 2.89
CA SER A 75 18.70 -3.99 3.24
C SER A 75 17.37 -4.72 3.01
N THR A 76 16.23 -4.03 3.10
CA THR A 76 14.90 -4.60 2.85
C THR A 76 14.72 -4.92 1.37
N ARG A 77 14.63 -6.20 0.99
CA ARG A 77 14.35 -6.61 -0.41
C ARG A 77 12.97 -6.17 -0.89
N PHE A 78 12.73 -6.23 -2.20
CA PHE A 78 11.36 -6.28 -2.75
C PHE A 78 10.73 -7.65 -2.53
N MET A 79 9.40 -7.75 -2.67
CA MET A 79 8.70 -9.03 -2.55
C MET A 79 9.15 -10.02 -3.62
N ASN A 80 9.32 -11.28 -3.21
CA ASN A 80 9.59 -12.41 -4.08
C ASN A 80 8.32 -13.24 -4.30
N PHE A 81 8.33 -14.11 -5.30
CA PHE A 81 7.25 -15.10 -5.45
C PHE A 81 7.11 -15.96 -4.19
N GLY A 82 5.87 -16.16 -3.77
CA GLY A 82 5.52 -16.82 -2.51
C GLY A 82 5.33 -15.87 -1.33
N ASP A 83 5.87 -14.63 -1.39
CA ASP A 83 5.65 -13.63 -0.35
C ASP A 83 4.17 -13.25 -0.26
N ARG A 84 3.69 -12.96 0.95
CA ARG A 84 2.30 -12.64 1.25
C ARG A 84 2.19 -11.32 1.99
N VAL A 85 1.27 -10.45 1.59
CA VAL A 85 0.98 -9.17 2.24
C VAL A 85 -0.45 -9.13 2.71
N SER A 86 -0.66 -8.68 3.94
CA SER A 86 -1.98 -8.42 4.49
C SER A 86 -2.07 -6.95 4.90
N MET A 87 -3.15 -6.28 4.53
CA MET A 87 -3.43 -4.89 4.87
C MET A 87 -4.84 -4.74 5.41
N GLU A 88 -4.99 -4.03 6.53
CA GLU A 88 -6.27 -3.77 7.17
C GLU A 88 -6.30 -2.36 7.76
N ALA A 89 -7.31 -1.58 7.42
CA ALA A 89 -7.54 -0.30 8.06
C ALA A 89 -8.38 -0.50 9.32
N ARG A 90 -7.87 -0.08 10.48
CA ARG A 90 -8.50 -0.25 11.80
C ARG A 90 -8.86 1.09 12.43
N PHE A 91 -9.90 1.08 13.26
CA PHE A 91 -10.25 2.21 14.12
C PHE A 91 -9.23 2.37 15.27
N GLN A 92 -9.50 3.32 16.17
CA GLN A 92 -8.73 3.42 17.41
C GLN A 92 -8.87 2.15 18.25
N GLU A 93 -7.90 1.91 19.14
CA GLU A 93 -7.87 0.72 20.01
C GLU A 93 -7.87 -0.61 19.23
N ASP A 94 -7.38 -0.59 17.99
CA ASP A 94 -7.28 -1.74 17.09
C ASP A 94 -8.62 -2.43 16.74
N ALA A 95 -9.75 -1.73 16.92
CA ALA A 95 -11.06 -2.22 16.51
C ALA A 95 -11.15 -2.39 14.97
N PRO A 96 -11.79 -3.46 14.46
CA PRO A 96 -11.91 -3.70 13.02
C PRO A 96 -12.56 -2.53 12.29
N GLY A 97 -11.93 -2.09 11.19
CA GLY A 97 -12.50 -1.04 10.33
C GLY A 97 -13.50 -1.59 9.30
N PRO A 98 -14.18 -0.69 8.56
CA PRO A 98 -15.29 -1.08 7.69
C PRO A 98 -14.84 -1.70 6.35
N PHE A 99 -13.53 -1.80 6.10
CA PHE A 99 -12.99 -2.13 4.76
C PHE A 99 -12.63 -3.61 4.59
N GLY A 100 -12.68 -4.41 5.66
CA GLY A 100 -12.17 -5.77 5.66
C GLY A 100 -10.64 -5.82 5.49
N VAL A 101 -10.13 -6.97 5.05
CA VAL A 101 -8.70 -7.26 4.93
C VAL A 101 -8.34 -7.51 3.47
N ILE A 102 -7.32 -6.81 2.97
CA ILE A 102 -6.63 -7.16 1.73
C ILE A 102 -5.57 -8.19 2.09
N ASP A 103 -5.62 -9.37 1.48
CA ASP A 103 -4.69 -10.46 1.77
C ASP A 103 -4.26 -11.15 0.46
N GLN A 104 -3.00 -10.93 0.06
CA GLN A 104 -2.51 -11.29 -1.27
C GLN A 104 -1.17 -12.00 -1.20
N GLN A 105 -0.99 -13.00 -2.06
CA GLN A 105 0.30 -13.67 -2.27
C GLN A 105 0.84 -13.32 -3.65
N VAL A 106 2.15 -13.10 -3.75
CA VAL A 106 2.84 -12.81 -5.00
C VAL A 106 3.07 -14.12 -5.75
N TRP A 107 2.46 -14.24 -6.94
CA TRP A 107 2.57 -15.43 -7.79
C TRP A 107 3.30 -15.12 -9.09
N ARG A 108 3.95 -16.14 -9.66
CA ARG A 108 4.45 -16.07 -11.04
C ARG A 108 3.26 -15.94 -11.96
N ALA A 109 3.25 -14.92 -12.81
CA ALA A 109 2.34 -14.90 -13.94
C ALA A 109 2.64 -16.14 -14.79
N GLY A 110 1.65 -17.02 -15.00
CA GLY A 110 1.81 -18.17 -15.89
C GLY A 110 2.09 -17.70 -17.32
N SER A 111 2.91 -18.43 -18.06
CA SER A 111 2.95 -18.27 -19.52
C SER A 111 1.59 -18.66 -20.09
N ASP A 112 0.94 -17.73 -20.79
CA ASP A 112 -0.39 -17.88 -21.37
C ASP A 112 -0.46 -19.15 -22.24
N GLN A 113 -1.29 -20.14 -21.85
CA GLN A 113 -1.60 -21.32 -22.67
C GLN A 113 -2.79 -21.08 -23.60
N ARG A 114 -3.05 -19.83 -24.03
CA ARG A 114 -4.06 -19.49 -25.04
C ARG A 114 -3.64 -19.80 -26.49
N ALA A 115 -2.81 -20.81 -26.71
CA ALA A 115 -2.37 -21.23 -28.06
C ALA A 115 -2.78 -22.67 -28.45
N THR A 116 -3.58 -23.37 -27.63
CA THR A 116 -4.10 -24.70 -27.99
C THR A 116 -5.58 -24.80 -27.64
N ARG A 117 -6.41 -24.05 -28.36
CA ARG A 117 -7.82 -24.40 -28.50
C ARG A 117 -8.28 -24.12 -29.93
N ASP A 118 -7.58 -24.78 -30.86
CA ASP A 118 -8.10 -25.12 -32.18
C ASP A 118 -7.96 -26.63 -32.34
N LYS A 119 -9.06 -27.35 -32.10
CA LYS A 119 -9.53 -28.53 -32.83
C LYS A 119 -10.88 -28.97 -32.27
#